data_AF-V5SDI2-F1
#
_entry.id   AF-V5SDI2-F1
#
_cell.length_a   1.000
_cell.length_b   1.000
_cell.length_c   1.000
_cell.angle_alpha   90.00
_cell.angle_beta   90.00
_cell.angle_gamma   90.00
#
_symmetry.space_group_name_H-M   'P 1'
#
loop_
_entity.id
_entity.type
_entity.pdbx_description
1 polymer ?
#
loop_
_entity_poly.entity_id
_entity_poly.type
_entity_poly.pdbx_seq_one_letter_code
_entity_poly.pdbx_strand_id
1 'polypeptide(L)'
;MPLEDLNILDDIVWFGGPKDVRPTVRKVAERARDIFAADLNYPIIMTAKGEVLDGAHRIARAYLQGKQTIPAVVIDEWPEPDGFVESSN
;
A
#
# COMPACT_ATOMS: atom_id res chain seq x y z
N MET A 1 -0.60 -30.42 11.94
CA MET A 1 0.20 -29.43 12.70
C MET A 1 -0.47 -28.08 12.52
N PRO A 2 -0.96 -27.45 13.59
CA PRO A 2 -1.37 -26.05 13.63
C PRO A 2 -0.29 -25.09 13.10
N LEU A 3 -0.68 -23.94 12.54
CA LEU A 3 0.28 -22.94 12.05
C LEU A 3 1.04 -22.30 13.21
N GLU A 4 0.39 -22.19 14.36
CA GLU A 4 0.92 -21.66 15.61
C GLU A 4 2.11 -22.48 16.11
N ASP A 5 2.09 -23.79 15.88
CA ASP A 5 3.18 -24.70 16.29
C ASP A 5 4.48 -24.48 15.50
N LEU A 6 4.42 -23.77 14.36
CA LEU A 6 5.60 -23.43 13.56
C LEU A 6 6.43 -22.29 14.16
N ASN A 7 5.88 -21.53 15.12
CA ASN A 7 6.53 -20.41 15.82
C ASN A 7 7.14 -19.31 14.93
N ILE A 8 6.82 -19.25 13.64
CA ILE A 8 7.43 -18.31 12.68
C ILE A 8 6.57 -17.09 12.36
N LEU A 9 5.27 -17.10 12.72
CA LEU A 9 4.34 -16.06 12.30
C LEU A 9 4.78 -14.66 12.78
N ASP A 10 5.44 -14.58 13.92
CA ASP A 10 5.89 -13.33 14.52
C ASP A 10 7.42 -13.10 14.35
N ASP A 11 8.09 -13.91 13.53
CA ASP A 11 9.49 -13.75 13.16
C ASP A 11 9.68 -12.80 11.97
N ILE A 12 10.83 -12.12 11.97
CA ILE A 12 11.25 -11.20 10.91
C ILE A 12 12.26 -11.93 10.01
N VAL A 13 11.78 -12.42 8.87
CA VAL A 13 12.59 -13.30 8.00
C VAL A 13 12.74 -12.79 6.55
N TRP A 14 11.95 -11.81 6.13
CA TRP A 14 11.92 -11.35 4.72
C TRP A 14 12.58 -10.00 4.48
N PHE A 15 12.49 -9.10 5.44
CA PHE A 15 13.06 -7.76 5.31
C PHE A 15 13.98 -7.51 6.50
N GLY A 16 15.24 -7.19 6.20
CA GLY A 16 16.31 -7.00 7.16
C GLY A 16 17.48 -6.35 6.44
N GLY A 17 17.40 -5.02 6.28
CA GLY A 17 18.37 -4.22 5.54
C GLY A 17 18.45 -2.80 6.12
N PRO A 18 19.26 -1.90 5.52
CA PRO A 18 19.61 -0.60 6.12
C PRO A 18 18.43 0.35 6.39
N LYS A 19 17.23 0.05 5.84
CA LYS A 19 15.99 0.81 6.07
C LYS A 19 15.22 0.38 7.33
N ASP A 20 15.74 -0.59 8.09
CA ASP A 20 15.16 -1.11 9.34
C ASP A 20 13.68 -1.53 9.26
N VAL A 21 13.23 -1.94 8.07
CA VAL A 21 11.87 -2.44 7.85
C VAL A 21 11.81 -3.89 8.32
N ARG A 22 11.06 -4.15 9.40
CA ARG A 22 11.00 -5.45 10.09
C ARG A 22 9.57 -5.98 10.27
N PRO A 23 8.79 -6.22 9.20
CA PRO A 23 7.49 -6.83 9.33
C PRO A 23 7.65 -8.32 9.62
N THR A 24 6.80 -8.84 10.50
CA THR A 24 6.70 -10.27 10.75
C THR A 24 6.06 -10.99 9.56
N VAL A 25 6.17 -12.32 9.50
CA VAL A 25 5.46 -13.15 8.51
C VAL A 25 3.97 -12.84 8.51
N ARG A 26 3.36 -12.73 9.70
CA ARG A 26 1.95 -12.34 9.88
C ARG A 26 1.66 -10.99 9.24
N LYS A 27 2.53 -9.99 9.46
CA LYS A 27 2.28 -8.65 8.93
C LYS A 27 2.33 -8.60 7.41
N VAL A 28 3.24 -9.34 6.80
CA VAL A 28 3.32 -9.46 5.34
C VAL A 28 2.11 -10.21 4.79
N ALA A 29 1.66 -11.29 5.44
CA ALA A 29 0.44 -12.00 5.05
C ALA A 29 -0.81 -11.10 5.11
N GLU A 30 -0.93 -10.25 6.13
CA GLU A 30 -1.99 -9.24 6.20
C GLU A 30 -1.92 -8.24 5.04
N ARG A 31 -0.72 -7.79 4.63
CA ARG A 31 -0.59 -6.91 3.46
C ARG A 31 -0.97 -7.63 2.17
N ALA A 32 -0.57 -8.90 2.01
CA ALA A 32 -0.98 -9.71 0.88
C ALA A 32 -2.51 -9.84 0.82
N ARG A 33 -3.17 -10.13 1.95
CA ARG A 33 -4.63 -10.17 2.03
C ARG A 33 -5.26 -8.86 1.55
N ASP A 34 -4.78 -7.73 2.03
CA ASP A 34 -5.31 -6.42 1.65
C ASP A 34 -5.09 -6.12 0.16
N ILE A 35 -3.95 -6.53 -0.42
CA ILE A 35 -3.69 -6.47 -1.87
C ILE A 35 -4.72 -7.29 -2.64
N PHE A 36 -4.95 -8.55 -2.26
CA PHE A 36 -5.91 -9.42 -2.95
C PHE A 36 -7.36 -8.97 -2.79
N ALA A 37 -7.69 -8.27 -1.70
CA ALA A 37 -9.01 -7.71 -1.46
C ALA A 37 -9.27 -6.40 -2.24
N ALA A 38 -8.24 -5.68 -2.68
CA ALA A 38 -8.37 -4.36 -3.28
C ALA A 38 -9.09 -4.37 -4.64
N ASP A 39 -10.26 -3.74 -4.76
CA ASP A 39 -11.06 -3.76 -5.99
C ASP A 39 -10.43 -2.92 -7.12
N LEU A 40 -10.24 -3.54 -8.29
CA LEU A 40 -9.66 -2.90 -9.49
C LEU A 40 -10.68 -2.14 -10.33
N ASN A 41 -11.98 -2.19 -9.98
CA ASN A 41 -13.01 -1.35 -10.63
C ASN A 41 -12.87 0.14 -10.27
N TYR A 42 -12.11 0.46 -9.21
CA TYR A 42 -11.85 1.83 -8.78
C TYR A 42 -10.47 2.30 -9.25
N PRO A 43 -10.32 3.55 -9.74
CA PRO A 43 -9.06 4.10 -10.23
C PRO A 43 -8.11 4.47 -9.09
N ILE A 44 -6.80 4.38 -9.32
CA ILE A 44 -5.81 4.99 -8.41
C ILE A 44 -5.92 6.52 -8.46
N ILE A 45 -5.32 7.20 -7.49
CA ILE A 45 -5.23 8.67 -7.47
C ILE A 45 -3.77 9.06 -7.55
N MET A 46 -3.44 10.00 -8.44
CA MET A 46 -2.07 10.48 -8.60
C MET A 46 -2.02 11.97 -8.95
N THR A 47 -0.85 12.58 -8.80
CA THR A 47 -0.58 13.96 -9.24
C THR A 47 -0.25 14.00 -10.73
N ALA A 48 -0.42 15.16 -11.37
CA ALA A 48 0.02 15.39 -12.75
C ALA A 48 1.51 15.11 -13.00
N LYS A 49 2.33 15.12 -11.93
CA LYS A 49 3.77 14.82 -11.98
C LYS A 49 4.11 13.33 -11.91
N GLY A 50 3.13 12.45 -11.70
CA GLY A 50 3.35 11.01 -11.62
C GLY A 50 3.34 10.42 -10.21
N GLU A 51 3.10 11.21 -9.17
CA GLU A 51 3.17 10.72 -7.78
C GLU A 51 1.85 10.06 -7.39
N VAL A 52 1.92 8.81 -6.92
CA VAL A 52 0.73 8.07 -6.45
C VAL A 52 0.35 8.56 -5.06
N LEU A 53 -0.88 9.05 -4.92
CA LEU A 53 -1.45 9.53 -3.66
C LEU A 53 -2.26 8.43 -2.95
N ASP A 54 -3.00 7.64 -3.73
CA ASP A 54 -3.77 6.51 -3.24
C ASP A 54 -3.81 5.37 -4.28
N GLY A 55 -3.96 4.13 -3.78
CA GLY A 55 -4.16 2.96 -4.63
C GLY A 55 -2.97 1.99 -4.71
N ALA A 56 -1.98 2.10 -3.82
CA ALA A 56 -0.82 1.20 -3.79
C ALA A 56 -1.21 -0.30 -3.76
N HIS A 57 -2.23 -0.68 -2.99
CA HIS A 57 -2.74 -2.07 -2.98
C HIS A 57 -3.31 -2.50 -4.35
N ARG A 58 -3.99 -1.59 -5.06
CA ARG A 58 -4.56 -1.86 -6.40
C ARG A 58 -3.47 -1.97 -7.45
N ILE A 59 -2.42 -1.15 -7.36
CA ILE A 59 -1.23 -1.26 -8.22
C ILE A 59 -0.55 -2.61 -8.01
N ALA A 60 -0.31 -3.01 -6.75
CA ALA A 60 0.27 -4.31 -6.43
C ALA A 60 -0.59 -5.47 -6.96
N ARG A 61 -1.92 -5.40 -6.80
CA ARG A 61 -2.85 -6.41 -7.33
C ARG A 61 -2.81 -6.48 -8.85
N ALA A 62 -2.82 -5.34 -9.54
CA ALA A 62 -2.74 -5.28 -11.01
C ALA A 62 -1.41 -5.87 -11.52
N TYR A 63 -0.29 -5.55 -10.86
CA TYR A 63 1.02 -6.12 -11.13
C TYR A 63 1.02 -7.65 -10.98
N LEU A 64 0.49 -8.18 -9.87
CA LEU A 64 0.37 -9.64 -9.64
C LEU A 64 -0.53 -10.34 -10.67
N GLN A 65 -1.49 -9.64 -11.26
CA GLN A 65 -2.35 -10.15 -12.34
C GLN A 65 -1.73 -9.98 -13.74
N GLY A 66 -0.50 -9.48 -13.86
CA GLY A 66 0.18 -9.24 -15.15
C GLY A 66 -0.45 -8.13 -15.99
N LYS A 67 -1.26 -7.25 -15.40
CA LYS A 67 -1.86 -6.12 -16.11
C LYS A 67 -0.79 -5.10 -16.47
N GLN A 68 -0.87 -4.59 -17.70
CA GLN A 68 0.06 -3.56 -18.20
C GLN A 68 -0.43 -2.14 -17.91
N THR A 69 -1.72 -1.97 -17.60
CA THR A 69 -2.36 -0.67 -17.35
C THR A 69 -3.35 -0.76 -16.18
N ILE A 70 -3.62 0.37 -15.54
CA ILE A 70 -4.60 0.53 -14.47
C ILE A 70 -5.26 1.92 -14.63
N PRO A 71 -6.58 2.06 -14.39
CA PRO A 71 -7.23 3.36 -14.45
C PRO A 71 -6.71 4.28 -13.34
N ALA A 72 -6.57 5.57 -13.65
CA ALA A 72 -6.09 6.60 -12.74
C ALA A 72 -6.94 7.87 -12.87
N VAL A 73 -7.17 8.53 -11.74
CA VAL A 73 -7.64 9.92 -11.67
C VAL A 73 -6.43 10.79 -11.35
N VAL A 74 -6.20 11.82 -12.17
CA VAL A 74 -5.09 12.74 -12.02
C VAL A 74 -5.61 14.02 -11.38
N ILE A 75 -4.98 14.43 -10.28
CA ILE A 75 -5.20 15.72 -9.65
C ILE A 75 -4.19 16.71 -10.24
N ASP A 76 -4.71 17.67 -11.02
CA ASP A 76 -3.92 18.69 -11.70
C ASP A 76 -3.65 19.89 -10.78
N GLU A 77 -4.66 20.31 -10.01
CA GLU A 77 -4.58 21.39 -9.04
C GLU A 77 -5.12 20.91 -7.70
N TRP A 78 -4.46 21.32 -6.61
CA TRP A 78 -4.94 21.04 -5.28
C TRP A 78 -6.22 21.84 -5.03
N PRO A 79 -7.28 21.22 -4.49
CA PRO A 79 -8.46 21.96 -4.09
C PRO A 79 -8.09 22.95 -2.97
N GLU A 80 -8.86 24.04 -2.88
CA GLU A 80 -8.76 24.97 -1.75
C GLU A 80 -8.90 24.20 -0.42
N PRO A 81 -8.10 24.53 0.61
CA PRO A 81 -8.20 23.87 1.90
C PRO A 81 -9.53 24.19 2.58
N ASP A 82 -10.11 23.20 3.26
CA ASP A 82 -11.34 23.37 4.06
C ASP A 82 -11.11 24.25 5.30
N GLY A 83 -9.85 24.50 5.68
CA GLY A 83 -9.46 25.35 6.80
C GLY A 83 -7.96 25.31 7.09
N PHE A 84 -7.51 26.16 8.01
CA PHE A 84 -6.12 26.24 8.46
C PHE A 84 -6.04 25.99 9.97
N VAL A 85 -5.01 25.26 10.42
CA VAL A 85 -4.69 25.08 11.84
C VAL A 85 -3.38 25.81 12.12
N GLU A 86 -3.39 26.73 13.08
CA GLU A 86 -2.16 27.41 13.50
C GLU A 86 -1.25 26.45 14.26
N SER A 87 0.00 26.32 13.79
CA SER A 87 1.04 25.60 14.51
C SER A 87 1.40 26.38 15.78
N SER A 88 1.07 25.84 16.95
CA SER A 88 1.57 26.39 18.22
C SER A 88 3.08 26.09 18.30
N ASN A 89 3.89 27.14 18.40
CA ASN A 89 5.33 27.04 18.72
C ASN A 89 5.56 26.52 20.14
#